data_AF-A0A957IW74-F1
#
_entry.id   AF-A0A957IW74-F1
#
_cell.length_a   1.000
_cell.length_b   1.000
_cell.length_c   1.000
_cell.angle_alpha   90.00
_cell.angle_beta   90.00
_cell.angle_gamma   90.00
#
_symmetry.space_group_name_H-M   'P 1'
#
loop_
_entity.id
_entity.type
_entity.pdbx_description
1 polymer ?
#
loop_
_entity_poly.entity_id
_entity_poly.type
_entity_poly.pdbx_seq_one_letter_code
_entity_poly.pdbx_strand_id
1 'polypeptide(L)'
;MTEKRSILNLMSTMLRLGNPEEAHAHGSGITNVAGTALPQFTEAKNVEMISVQHPDGRLSNYPPPEHWDDWVEWDGKAWPKRIAHRYMLIPTTCFNCESGCG
;
A
#
# COMPACT_ATOMS: atom_id res chain seq x y z
N MET A 1 -41.57 -7.66 8.12
CA MET A 1 -40.57 -6.66 7.64
C MET A 1 -39.39 -6.48 8.61
N THR A 2 -39.59 -6.71 9.91
CA THR A 2 -38.59 -6.47 10.98
C THR A 2 -37.44 -7.48 10.98
N GLU A 3 -37.70 -8.75 10.68
CA GLU A 3 -36.71 -9.83 10.69
C GLU A 3 -35.66 -9.69 9.58
N LYS A 4 -36.09 -9.29 8.37
CA LYS A 4 -35.18 -8.99 7.26
C LYS A 4 -34.25 -7.82 7.56
N ARG A 5 -34.75 -6.78 8.25
CA ARG A 5 -33.91 -5.65 8.71
C ARG A 5 -32.90 -6.08 9.78
N SER A 6 -33.30 -6.98 10.68
CA SER A 6 -32.41 -7.52 11.71
C SER A 6 -31.24 -8.32 11.10
N ILE A 7 -31.54 -9.21 10.15
CA ILE A 7 -30.52 -9.99 9.43
C ILE A 7 -29.59 -9.08 8.62
N LEU A 8 -30.13 -8.06 7.93
CA LEU A 8 -29.32 -7.10 7.18
C LEU A 8 -28.40 -6.28 8.09
N ASN A 9 -28.87 -5.83 9.24
CA ASN A 9 -28.05 -5.09 10.20
C ASN A 9 -26.96 -5.98 10.81
N LEU A 10 -27.28 -7.24 11.13
CA LEU A 10 -26.30 -8.22 11.60
C LEU A 10 -25.22 -8.46 10.54
N MET A 11 -25.61 -8.66 9.28
CA MET A 11 -24.67 -8.83 8.17
C MET A 11 -23.83 -7.58 7.93
N SER A 12 -24.42 -6.39 7.97
CA SER A 12 -23.69 -5.13 7.85
C SER A 12 -22.65 -4.97 8.96
N THR A 13 -23.00 -5.37 10.18
CA THR A 13 -22.10 -5.31 11.35
C THR A 13 -20.98 -6.35 11.24
N MET A 14 -21.31 -7.59 10.86
CA MET A 14 -20.34 -8.68 10.62
C MET A 14 -19.35 -8.32 9.51
N LEU A 15 -19.83 -7.71 8.43
CA LEU A 15 -19.01 -7.29 7.29
C LEU A 15 -18.38 -5.90 7.50
N ARG A 16 -18.63 -5.25 8.64
CA ARG A 16 -18.24 -3.85 8.90
C ARG A 16 -18.62 -2.88 7.78
N LEU A 17 -19.69 -3.16 7.03
CA LEU A 17 -20.22 -2.27 6.01
C LEU A 17 -20.69 -0.98 6.70
N GLY A 18 -20.02 0.14 6.39
CA GLY A 18 -20.34 1.46 6.93
C GLY A 18 -19.57 1.85 8.20
N ASN A 19 -18.67 1.01 8.72
CA ASN A 19 -17.71 1.50 9.71
C ASN A 19 -16.80 2.55 9.05
N PRO A 20 -16.57 3.71 9.68
CA PRO A 20 -15.53 4.62 9.22
C PRO A 20 -14.21 3.85 9.21
N GLU A 21 -13.46 4.00 8.14
CA GLU A 21 -12.11 3.45 8.07
C GLU A 21 -11.34 3.97 9.29
N GLU A 22 -10.68 3.08 10.04
CA GLU A 22 -9.85 3.48 11.17
C GLU A 22 -8.72 4.35 10.60
N ALA A 23 -8.95 5.66 10.56
CA ALA A 23 -7.97 6.62 10.12
C ALA A 23 -6.77 6.51 11.07
N HIS A 24 -5.67 5.97 10.57
CA HIS A 24 -4.41 5.96 11.30
C HIS A 24 -4.10 7.42 11.66
N ALA A 25 -4.08 7.72 12.95
CA ALA A 25 -3.98 9.08 13.45
C ALA A 25 -2.75 9.75 12.85
N HIS A 26 -2.95 10.81 12.06
CA HIS A 26 -1.88 11.68 11.61
C HIS A 26 -1.14 12.21 12.84
N GLY A 27 0.12 11.81 13.02
CA GLY A 27 0.99 12.47 13.98
C GLY A 27 1.07 13.96 13.63
N SER A 28 0.38 14.82 14.39
CA SER A 28 0.31 16.27 14.15
C SER A 28 1.57 17.02 14.62
N GLY A 29 2.60 16.29 15.06
CA GLY A 29 3.82 16.84 15.64
C GLY A 29 5.01 16.80 14.67
N ILE A 30 5.94 17.75 14.85
CA ILE A 30 7.23 17.74 14.17
C ILE A 30 8.03 16.54 14.68
N THR A 31 8.10 15.45 13.89
CA THR A 31 8.94 14.30 14.20
C THR A 31 10.13 14.26 13.25
N ASN A 32 11.16 15.05 13.56
CA ASN A 32 12.48 14.90 12.95
C ASN A 32 13.66 15.24 13.88
N VAL A 33 13.47 15.15 15.21
CA VAL A 33 14.59 15.15 16.15
C VAL A 33 14.75 13.74 16.74
N ALA A 34 15.75 13.01 16.25
CA ALA A 34 16.27 11.75 16.79
C ALA A 34 15.36 10.48 16.78
N GLY A 35 14.49 10.32 15.77
CA GLY A 35 14.15 8.97 15.27
C GLY A 35 13.35 8.02 16.17
N THR A 36 12.50 8.51 17.08
CA THR A 36 11.61 7.65 17.89
C THR A 36 10.24 7.36 17.26
N ALA A 37 9.85 8.09 16.21
CA ALA A 37 8.61 7.84 15.48
C ALA A 37 8.94 7.40 14.05
N LEU A 38 8.41 6.24 13.65
CA LEU A 38 8.42 5.82 12.25
C LEU A 38 7.57 6.83 11.44
N PRO A 39 8.03 7.25 10.25
CA PRO A 39 7.19 8.06 9.37
C PRO A 39 5.89 7.29 9.08
N GLN A 40 4.76 7.92 9.35
CA GLN A 40 3.44 7.35 9.08
C GLN A 40 3.08 7.66 7.63
N PHE A 41 3.17 6.66 6.76
CA PHE A 41 2.64 6.74 5.40
C PHE A 41 1.19 6.30 5.47
N THR A 42 0.27 7.21 5.16
CA THR A 42 -1.16 6.99 5.43
C THR A 42 -1.89 6.34 4.27
N GLU A 43 -1.36 6.39 3.05
CA GLU A 43 -2.10 5.91 1.88
C GLU A 43 -1.17 5.50 0.73
N ALA A 44 -1.33 4.25 0.26
CA ALA A 44 -0.77 3.84 -1.03
C ALA A 44 -1.61 4.46 -2.15
N LYS A 45 -0.98 5.29 -2.99
CA LYS A 45 -1.65 5.91 -4.13
C LYS A 45 -2.07 4.84 -5.14
N ASN A 46 -3.25 4.99 -5.73
CA ASN A 46 -3.62 4.21 -6.90
C ASN A 46 -2.87 4.79 -8.12
N VAL A 47 -1.76 4.16 -8.47
CA VAL A 47 -0.92 4.53 -9.61
C VAL A 47 -1.25 3.61 -10.78
N GLU A 48 -1.41 4.18 -11.97
CA GLU A 48 -1.57 3.39 -13.18
C GLU A 48 -0.28 2.62 -13.48
N MET A 49 -0.35 1.29 -13.42
CA MET A 49 0.80 0.42 -13.64
C MET A 49 1.06 0.25 -15.14
N ILE A 50 2.35 0.21 -15.52
CA ILE A 50 2.77 -0.14 -16.87
C ILE A 50 2.47 -1.62 -17.08
N SER A 51 1.61 -1.95 -18.04
CA SER A 51 1.26 -3.33 -18.38
C SER A 51 2.00 -3.81 -19.64
N VAL A 52 2.70 -4.94 -19.56
CA VAL A 52 3.49 -5.54 -20.64
C VAL A 52 3.01 -6.96 -20.91
N GLN A 53 2.48 -7.23 -22.10
CA GLN A 53 2.04 -8.58 -22.45
C GLN A 53 3.23 -9.47 -22.82
N HIS A 54 3.52 -10.46 -21.98
CA HIS A 54 4.60 -11.42 -22.25
C HIS A 54 4.03 -12.70 -22.89
N PRO A 55 4.71 -13.27 -23.91
CA PRO A 55 4.23 -14.46 -24.60
C PRO A 55 4.23 -15.73 -23.72
N ASP A 56 4.97 -15.72 -22.62
CA ASP A 56 5.11 -16.84 -21.68
C ASP A 56 4.26 -16.71 -20.40
N GLY A 57 3.47 -15.64 -20.27
CA GLY A 57 2.52 -15.46 -19.17
C GLY A 57 3.12 -14.98 -17.83
N ARG A 58 4.37 -14.49 -17.81
CA ARG A 58 4.95 -13.90 -16.60
C ARG A 58 4.24 -12.59 -16.19
N LEU A 59 4.49 -12.16 -14.94
CA LEU A 59 3.98 -10.90 -14.39
C LEU A 59 4.25 -9.72 -15.34
N SER A 60 3.19 -8.96 -15.58
CA SER A 60 3.11 -7.94 -16.64
C SER A 60 3.02 -6.51 -16.13
N ASN A 61 2.71 -6.30 -14.85
CA ASN A 61 2.44 -4.97 -14.31
C ASN A 61 3.63 -4.44 -13.52
N TYR A 62 4.14 -3.28 -13.91
CA TYR A 62 5.32 -2.63 -13.33
C TYR A 62 5.00 -1.21 -12.87
N PRO A 63 5.59 -0.75 -11.76
CA PRO A 63 5.43 0.63 -11.30
C PRO A 63 6.13 1.59 -12.27
N PRO A 64 5.51 2.73 -12.63
CA PRO A 64 6.15 3.75 -13.46
C PRO A 64 7.43 4.32 -12.82
N PRO A 65 8.55 4.47 -13.57
CA PRO A 65 9.83 4.98 -13.05
C PRO A 65 9.75 6.33 -12.33
N GLU A 66 8.86 7.22 -12.76
CA GLU A 66 8.60 8.53 -12.16
C GLU A 66 8.12 8.46 -10.69
N HIS A 67 7.70 7.28 -10.23
CA HIS A 67 7.25 7.03 -8.87
C HIS A 67 8.25 6.21 -8.04
N TRP A 68 9.40 5.81 -8.60
CA TRP A 68 10.34 4.93 -7.91
C TRP A 68 11.01 5.58 -6.69
N ASP A 69 11.22 6.90 -6.70
CA ASP A 69 11.82 7.62 -5.56
C ASP A 69 10.91 7.72 -4.33
N ASP A 70 9.59 7.54 -4.52
CA ASP A 70 8.57 7.68 -3.48
C ASP A 70 7.42 6.69 -3.67
N TRP A 71 7.74 5.40 -3.59
CA TRP A 71 6.77 4.32 -3.74
C TRP A 71 6.13 3.98 -2.40
N VAL A 72 4.79 3.94 -2.32
CA VAL A 72 4.05 3.54 -1.12
C VAL A 72 3.19 2.33 -1.42
N GLU A 73 3.32 1.26 -0.63
CA GLU A 73 2.59 0.00 -0.79
C GLU A 73 1.99 -0.49 0.54
N TRP A 74 0.87 -1.21 0.47
CA TRP A 74 0.26 -1.87 1.61
C TRP A 74 1.01 -3.15 2.00
N ASP A 75 1.21 -3.34 3.31
CA ASP A 75 1.75 -4.57 3.87
C ASP A 75 0.74 -5.73 3.75
N GLY A 76 1.02 -6.69 2.87
CA GLY A 76 0.20 -7.88 2.69
C GLY A 76 0.10 -8.76 3.95
N LYS A 77 1.11 -8.74 4.84
CA LYS A 77 1.08 -9.52 6.10
C LYS A 77 0.23 -8.83 7.18
N ALA A 78 0.06 -7.52 7.09
CA ALA A 78 -0.71 -6.76 8.06
C ALA A 78 -2.20 -6.65 7.72
N TRP A 79 -2.68 -7.32 6.66
CA TRP A 79 -4.10 -7.31 6.32
C TRP A 79 -4.95 -7.84 7.49
N PRO A 80 -6.06 -7.18 7.89
CA PRO A 80 -6.77 -6.07 7.24
C PRO A 80 -6.43 -4.68 7.81
N LYS A 81 -5.34 -4.53 8.58
CA LYS A 81 -4.98 -3.25 9.24
C LYS A 81 -4.51 -2.16 8.27
N ARG A 82 -4.27 -2.49 7.00
CA ARG A 82 -3.81 -1.59 5.93
C ARG A 82 -2.64 -0.73 6.43
N ILE A 83 -1.50 -1.36 6.69
CA ILE A 83 -0.27 -0.65 7.08
C ILE A 83 0.48 -0.28 5.79
N ALA A 84 0.72 1.01 5.54
CA ALA A 84 1.45 1.48 4.38
C ALA A 84 2.94 1.66 4.69
N HIS A 85 3.79 1.22 3.76
CA HIS A 85 5.24 1.38 3.81
C HIS A 85 5.73 2.16 2.60
N ARG A 86 6.71 3.04 2.80
CA ARG A 86 7.36 3.81 1.73
C ARG A 86 8.74 3.26 1.44
N TYR A 87 9.04 3.10 0.16
CA TYR A 87 10.31 2.60 -0.35
C TYR A 87 10.81 3.47 -1.50
N MET A 88 12.11 3.36 -1.73
CA MET A 88 12.71 3.72 -3.01
C MET A 88 12.90 2.43 -3.81
N LEU A 89 12.31 2.36 -5.00
CA LEU A 89 12.46 1.22 -5.89
C LEU A 89 13.77 1.36 -6.68
N ILE A 90 14.68 0.42 -6.47
CA ILE A 90 15.95 0.37 -7.19
C ILE A 90 15.87 -0.80 -8.17
N PRO A 91 16.00 -0.57 -9.49
CA PRO A 91 16.02 -1.67 -10.46
C PRO A 91 17.23 -2.55 -10.18
N THR A 92 17.06 -3.86 -10.35
CA THR A 92 18.11 -4.85 -10.09
C THR A 92 19.35 -4.67 -10.99
N THR A 93 19.25 -3.93 -12.10
CA THR A 93 20.39 -3.46 -12.89
C THR A 93 20.80 -2.05 -12.43
N CYS A 94 21.70 -1.99 -11.45
CA CYS A 94 22.35 -0.73 -11.09
C CYS A 94 23.46 -0.43 -12.12
N PHE A 95 23.28 0.57 -12.97
CA PHE A 95 24.30 1.08 -13.90
C PHE A 95 25.53 1.71 -13.22
N ASN A 96 25.54 1.82 -11.88
CA ASN A 96 26.67 2.37 -11.11
C ASN A 96 27.65 1.29 -10.63
N CYS A 97 27.37 0.01 -10.91
CA CYS A 97 28.33 -1.08 -10.75
C CYS A 97 28.49 -1.74 -12.12
N GLU A 98 29.65 -1.60 -12.77
CA GLU A 98 30.03 -2.37 -13.97
C GLU A 98 29.97 -3.90 -13.76
N SER A 99 29.64 -4.38 -12.55
CA SER A 99 29.57 -5.79 -12.18
C SER A 99 28.15 -6.40 -12.16
N GLY A 100 27.08 -5.62 -12.31
CA GLY A 100 25.72 -6.16 -12.53
C GLY A 100 25.29 -7.30 -11.59
N CYS A 101 25.63 -7.21 -10.29
CA CYS A 101 25.39 -8.29 -9.32
C CYS A 101 23.93 -8.28 -8.82
N GLY A 102 23.00 -8.61 -9.71
CA GLY A 102 21.64 -9.05 -9.35
C GLY A 102 21.58 -10.55 -9.19
#